data_AF-V4JC97-F1
#
_entry.id   AF-V4JC97-F1
#
_cell.length_a   1.000
_cell.length_b   1.000
_cell.length_c   1.000
_cell.angle_alpha   90.00
_cell.angle_beta   90.00
_cell.angle_gamma   90.00
#
_symmetry.space_group_name_H-M   'P 1'
#
loop_
_entity.id
_entity.type
_entity.pdbx_description
1 polymer ?
#
loop_
_entity_poly.entity_id
_entity_poly.type
_entity_poly.pdbx_seq_one_letter_code
_entity_poly.pdbx_strand_id
1 'polypeptide(L)'
;MKILYLSMKMMTNNYQEFFKDNPWEGIESGSYPSSARRLYKEDSRFWVSVNAEGNFLFFAEEEGCFEFDIANKLDCLDIRLDQVSDKTRLVCILTDAEMFDKFRTIAKDVAAYSTEYGGLNMFRCVILRIYSWSEFLKPSRSGLGFRELIGFWGELFIFHEYFAKNCGFQNALKAWIGPENKKQDFTFDDVSFEIKTSIVGDDNNLKISSIEQLQKITSNLYLIAFRINENFEYSGLSITDLVDKCVSLIGNNEALKSEFQHKISEKYGKATDVELKRKFIDLHMITYEISEDFPRIVPENSPHEKILKVNYTIDGNSLGNYETSKTISEIIENGTATSV
;
A
#
# COMPACT_ATOMS: atom_id res chain seq x y z
N MET A 1 10.49 14.84 12.77
CA MET A 1 9.76 15.45 13.91
C MET A 1 8.52 16.24 13.48
N LYS A 2 8.56 17.14 12.47
CA LYS A 2 7.35 17.84 11.99
C LYS A 2 6.35 16.98 11.18
N ILE A 3 6.83 15.96 10.45
CA ILE A 3 5.98 15.01 9.70
C ILE A 3 5.08 14.17 10.64
N LEU A 4 5.58 13.80 11.83
CA LEU A 4 4.77 13.14 12.87
C LEU A 4 3.70 14.05 13.48
N TYR A 5 3.95 15.36 13.53
CA TYR A 5 3.02 16.34 14.13
C TYR A 5 1.78 16.60 13.27
N LEU A 6 1.88 16.33 11.97
CA LEU A 6 0.82 16.52 10.97
C LEU A 6 -0.05 15.28 10.82
N SER A 7 0.57 14.09 10.89
CA SER A 7 -0.14 12.83 11.14
C SER A 7 -1.06 12.93 12.38
N MET A 8 -0.64 13.67 13.42
CA MET A 8 -1.45 13.92 14.62
C MET A 8 -2.67 14.83 14.44
N LYS A 9 -2.65 15.80 13.52
CA LYS A 9 -3.80 16.72 13.31
C LYS A 9 -4.91 16.09 12.48
N MET A 10 -4.60 15.08 11.66
CA MET A 10 -5.57 14.35 10.85
C MET A 10 -6.25 13.18 11.60
N MET A 11 -5.87 12.92 12.85
CA MET A 11 -6.28 11.71 13.60
C MET A 11 -7.75 11.67 14.07
N THR A 12 -8.59 12.69 13.80
CA THR A 12 -9.92 12.79 14.43
C THR A 12 -11.14 13.03 13.53
N ASN A 13 -11.06 13.02 12.20
CA ASN A 13 -12.23 13.34 11.37
C ASN A 13 -12.59 12.32 10.29
N ASN A 14 -13.89 12.18 10.10
CA ASN A 14 -14.62 11.25 9.26
C ASN A 14 -14.53 11.68 7.77
N TYR A 15 -14.10 10.82 6.82
CA TYR A 15 -13.89 11.21 5.39
C TYR A 15 -15.05 11.92 4.77
N GLN A 16 -16.24 11.46 5.12
CA GLN A 16 -17.46 11.92 4.49
C GLN A 16 -17.76 13.38 4.91
N GLU A 17 -17.14 13.85 5.99
CA GLU A 17 -17.10 15.27 6.33
C GLU A 17 -16.26 16.06 5.32
N PHE A 18 -15.24 15.46 4.70
CA PHE A 18 -14.26 16.15 3.86
C PHE A 18 -14.41 15.94 2.36
N PHE A 19 -14.83 14.74 1.95
CA PHE A 19 -14.98 14.31 0.57
C PHE A 19 -16.33 13.66 0.38
N LYS A 20 -16.93 13.84 -0.80
CA LYS A 20 -18.03 12.97 -1.22
C LYS A 20 -17.49 11.58 -1.58
N ASP A 21 -18.34 10.56 -1.47
CA ASP A 21 -17.99 9.23 -1.94
C ASP A 21 -17.63 9.25 -3.43
N ASN A 22 -18.51 9.78 -4.28
CA ASN A 22 -18.20 10.20 -5.64
C ASN A 22 -18.21 11.75 -5.76
N PRO A 23 -17.04 12.41 -5.83
CA PRO A 23 -16.95 13.87 -5.98
C PRO A 23 -17.66 14.41 -7.24
N TRP A 24 -17.67 13.63 -8.33
CA TRP A 24 -18.22 14.01 -9.64
C TRP A 24 -19.72 13.76 -9.78
N GLU A 25 -20.37 13.14 -8.79
CA GLU A 25 -21.79 12.78 -8.86
C GLU A 25 -22.68 13.99 -9.20
N GLY A 26 -23.42 13.93 -10.31
CA GLY A 26 -24.32 15.00 -10.74
C GLY A 26 -23.62 16.29 -11.20
N ILE A 27 -22.34 16.21 -11.63
CA ILE A 27 -21.69 17.30 -12.37
C ILE A 27 -21.96 17.11 -13.86
N GLU A 28 -22.46 18.14 -14.53
CA GLU A 28 -22.72 18.12 -15.98
C GLU A 28 -21.43 18.28 -16.81
N SER A 29 -21.42 17.69 -18.00
CA SER A 29 -20.35 17.88 -18.99
C SER A 29 -20.25 19.34 -19.41
N GLY A 30 -19.03 19.82 -19.64
CA GLY A 30 -18.76 21.22 -19.96
C GLY A 30 -18.78 22.15 -18.73
N SER A 31 -18.80 21.60 -17.52
CA SER A 31 -18.68 22.39 -16.30
C SER A 31 -17.31 23.06 -16.14
N TYR A 32 -16.25 22.51 -16.74
CA TYR A 32 -14.94 23.16 -16.75
C TYR A 32 -14.85 24.22 -17.86
N PRO A 33 -14.30 25.43 -17.62
CA PRO A 33 -13.57 25.87 -16.42
C PRO A 33 -14.41 26.61 -15.37
N SER A 34 -15.70 26.86 -15.62
CA SER A 34 -16.46 27.90 -14.90
C SER A 34 -17.34 27.41 -13.74
N SER A 35 -17.77 26.14 -13.77
CA SER A 35 -18.80 25.56 -12.89
C SER A 35 -18.29 24.30 -12.16
N ALA A 36 -17.06 24.35 -11.65
CA ALA A 36 -16.46 23.24 -10.90
C ALA A 36 -17.04 23.11 -9.48
N ARG A 37 -16.92 21.91 -8.90
CA ARG A 37 -17.34 21.62 -7.52
C ARG A 37 -16.13 21.41 -6.62
N ARG A 38 -16.24 21.85 -5.36
CA ARG A 38 -15.23 21.58 -4.32
C ARG A 38 -14.96 20.07 -4.20
N LEU A 39 -13.69 19.68 -4.30
CA LEU A 39 -13.25 18.30 -4.05
C LEU A 39 -13.07 18.05 -2.56
N TYR A 40 -12.29 18.91 -1.89
CA TYR A 40 -11.90 18.77 -0.50
C TYR A 40 -12.46 19.93 0.32
N LYS A 41 -13.24 19.66 1.36
CA LYS A 41 -13.89 20.73 2.13
C LYS A 41 -12.93 21.58 2.96
N GLU A 42 -11.80 21.03 3.40
CA GLU A 42 -10.81 21.76 4.23
C GLU A 42 -9.88 22.66 3.40
N ASP A 43 -9.86 22.48 2.08
CA ASP A 43 -8.98 23.25 1.21
C ASP A 43 -9.70 23.72 -0.05
N SER A 44 -9.90 25.04 -0.13
CA SER A 44 -10.61 25.68 -1.22
C SER A 44 -9.85 25.71 -2.55
N ARG A 45 -8.65 25.15 -2.61
CA ARG A 45 -7.86 25.09 -3.85
C ARG A 45 -8.15 23.86 -4.68
N PHE A 46 -8.80 22.83 -4.13
CA PHE A 46 -9.03 21.56 -4.81
C PHE A 46 -10.47 21.42 -5.31
N TRP A 47 -10.60 21.06 -6.58
CA TRP A 47 -11.86 21.03 -7.30
C TRP A 47 -11.98 19.81 -8.21
N VAL A 48 -13.22 19.46 -8.56
CA VAL A 48 -13.59 18.44 -9.54
C VAL A 48 -14.56 19.03 -10.57
N SER A 49 -14.46 18.56 -11.81
CA SER A 49 -15.31 19.03 -12.91
C SER A 49 -15.34 17.98 -14.03
N VAL A 50 -16.10 18.29 -15.09
CA VAL A 50 -16.20 17.48 -16.31
C VAL A 50 -16.00 18.43 -17.49
N ASN A 51 -15.07 18.12 -18.39
CA ASN A 51 -14.84 18.93 -19.58
C ASN A 51 -15.99 18.79 -20.61
N ALA A 52 -15.94 19.55 -21.70
CA ALA A 52 -16.97 19.49 -22.75
C ALA A 52 -17.05 18.13 -23.46
N GLU A 53 -15.95 17.36 -23.46
CA GLU A 53 -15.86 16.02 -24.05
C GLU A 53 -16.39 14.92 -23.09
N GLY A 54 -16.76 15.28 -21.86
CA GLY A 54 -17.26 14.34 -20.86
C GLY A 54 -16.18 13.69 -20.01
N ASN A 55 -14.91 14.07 -20.14
CA ASN A 55 -13.85 13.53 -19.27
C ASN A 55 -13.94 14.13 -17.87
N PHE A 56 -13.83 13.26 -16.88
CA PHE A 56 -13.69 13.64 -15.48
C PHE A 56 -12.31 14.26 -15.24
N LEU A 57 -12.28 15.36 -14.48
CA LEU A 57 -11.04 16.00 -14.09
C LEU A 57 -11.08 16.45 -12.63
N PHE A 58 -9.91 16.51 -12.00
CA PHE A 58 -9.71 17.29 -10.79
C PHE A 58 -8.60 18.32 -11.05
N PHE A 59 -8.61 19.40 -10.30
CA PHE A 59 -7.55 20.40 -10.37
C PHE A 59 -7.28 21.04 -9.02
N ALA A 60 -6.03 21.47 -8.86
CA ALA A 60 -5.62 22.39 -7.81
C ALA A 60 -5.43 23.78 -8.42
N GLU A 61 -5.83 24.84 -7.73
CA GLU A 61 -5.65 26.22 -8.19
C GLU A 61 -4.91 27.08 -7.16
N GLU A 62 -4.06 27.99 -7.64
CA GLU A 62 -3.37 29.01 -6.84
C GLU A 62 -3.43 30.36 -7.53
N GLU A 63 -3.44 31.43 -6.73
CA GLU A 63 -3.30 32.79 -7.22
C GLU A 63 -1.88 33.02 -7.75
N GLY A 64 -1.79 33.68 -8.89
CA GLY A 64 -0.55 33.96 -9.60
C GLY A 64 -0.40 33.16 -10.89
N CYS A 65 0.58 33.58 -11.69
CA CYS A 65 0.97 32.95 -12.94
C CYS A 65 2.20 32.07 -12.71
N PHE A 66 2.03 30.76 -12.78
CA PHE A 66 3.10 29.79 -12.68
C PHE A 66 3.26 29.07 -14.02
N GLU A 67 4.51 28.92 -14.46
CA GLU A 67 4.87 28.16 -15.66
C GLU A 67 6.00 27.20 -15.30
N PHE A 68 5.83 25.94 -15.65
CA PHE A 68 6.84 24.90 -15.53
C PHE A 68 6.46 23.68 -16.38
N ASP A 69 7.48 22.93 -16.81
CA ASP A 69 7.26 21.74 -17.62
C ASP A 69 6.68 20.58 -16.80
N ILE A 70 5.68 19.92 -17.38
CA ILE A 70 5.08 18.71 -16.84
C ILE A 70 5.37 17.59 -17.83
N ALA A 71 6.22 16.65 -17.43
CA ALA A 71 6.43 15.44 -18.20
C ALA A 71 5.28 14.48 -17.93
N ASN A 72 4.29 14.41 -18.82
CA ASN A 72 3.21 13.45 -18.66
C ASN A 72 3.75 12.02 -18.85
N LYS A 73 3.71 11.23 -17.78
CA LYS A 73 4.28 9.87 -17.71
C LYS A 73 3.21 8.78 -17.58
N LEU A 74 1.93 9.15 -17.58
CA LEU A 74 0.82 8.27 -17.25
C LEU A 74 -0.18 8.28 -18.42
N ASP A 75 -0.31 7.15 -19.11
CA ASP A 75 -1.15 7.06 -20.32
C ASP A 75 -2.64 7.33 -20.06
N CYS A 76 -3.11 7.06 -18.84
CA CYS A 76 -4.51 7.22 -18.45
C CYS A 76 -4.86 8.63 -17.94
N LEU A 77 -3.90 9.56 -17.87
CA LEU A 77 -4.10 10.92 -17.41
C LEU A 77 -3.52 11.93 -18.40
N ASP A 78 -4.19 13.07 -18.58
CA ASP A 78 -3.59 14.29 -19.12
C ASP A 78 -3.36 15.28 -17.97
N ILE A 79 -2.11 15.73 -17.80
CA ILE A 79 -1.73 16.65 -16.72
C ILE A 79 -1.14 17.90 -17.34
N ARG A 80 -1.77 19.05 -17.08
CA ARG A 80 -1.39 20.33 -17.70
C ARG A 80 -1.66 21.53 -16.80
N LEU A 81 -1.14 22.67 -17.20
CA LEU A 81 -1.43 23.96 -16.58
C LEU A 81 -2.42 24.76 -17.44
N ASP A 82 -3.51 25.20 -16.82
CA ASP A 82 -4.46 26.13 -17.42
C ASP A 82 -4.38 27.46 -16.67
N GLN A 83 -4.25 28.58 -17.39
CA GLN A 83 -4.36 29.92 -16.81
C GLN A 83 -5.81 30.42 -16.88
N VAL A 84 -6.39 30.77 -15.73
CA VAL A 84 -7.77 31.23 -15.64
C VAL A 84 -7.81 32.50 -14.79
N SER A 85 -8.05 33.64 -15.43
CA SER A 85 -7.98 34.97 -14.79
C SER A 85 -6.58 35.23 -14.21
N ASP A 86 -6.48 35.39 -12.90
CA ASP A 86 -5.31 35.66 -12.09
C ASP A 86 -4.81 34.40 -11.35
N LYS A 87 -5.32 33.23 -11.74
CA LYS A 87 -5.01 31.94 -11.13
C LYS A 87 -4.40 30.97 -12.13
N THR A 88 -3.44 30.20 -11.65
CA THR A 88 -2.96 29.00 -12.33
C THR A 88 -3.71 27.78 -11.81
N ARG A 89 -4.10 26.89 -12.71
CA ARG A 89 -4.70 25.59 -12.39
C ARG A 89 -3.80 24.46 -12.87
N LEU A 90 -3.46 23.55 -11.98
CA LEU A 90 -2.90 22.26 -12.36
C LEU A 90 -4.05 21.29 -12.56
N VAL A 91 -4.36 21.00 -13.82
CA VAL A 91 -5.50 20.19 -14.24
C VAL A 91 -5.04 18.77 -14.52
N CYS A 92 -5.73 17.80 -13.93
CA CYS A 92 -5.53 16.38 -14.19
C CYS A 92 -6.84 15.80 -14.75
N ILE A 93 -6.80 15.36 -16.01
CA ILE A 93 -7.94 14.86 -16.77
C ILE A 93 -7.80 13.34 -16.95
N LEU A 94 -8.86 12.60 -16.66
CA LEU A 94 -8.93 11.17 -16.90
C LEU A 94 -9.20 10.90 -18.39
N THR A 95 -8.24 10.29 -19.08
CA THR A 95 -8.36 9.94 -20.50
C THR A 95 -8.92 8.54 -20.72
N ASP A 96 -8.82 7.67 -19.70
CA ASP A 96 -9.35 6.30 -19.71
C ASP A 96 -10.48 6.14 -18.68
N ALA A 97 -11.72 6.02 -19.17
CA ALA A 97 -12.90 5.91 -18.32
C ALA A 97 -12.93 4.65 -17.45
N GLU A 98 -12.25 3.57 -17.84
CA GLU A 98 -12.16 2.34 -17.03
C GLU A 98 -11.36 2.58 -15.74
N MET A 99 -10.51 3.60 -15.70
CA MET A 99 -9.70 3.96 -14.53
C MET A 99 -10.42 4.89 -13.54
N PHE A 100 -11.73 5.14 -13.70
CA PHE A 100 -12.45 6.13 -12.89
C PHE A 100 -12.41 5.88 -11.38
N ASP A 101 -12.53 4.61 -10.94
CA ASP A 101 -12.47 4.27 -9.52
C ASP A 101 -11.08 4.55 -8.93
N LYS A 102 -10.02 4.22 -9.68
CA LYS A 102 -8.63 4.51 -9.31
C LYS A 102 -8.38 6.01 -9.27
N PHE A 103 -8.85 6.73 -10.29
CA PHE A 103 -8.76 8.19 -10.41
C PHE A 103 -9.41 8.90 -9.22
N ARG A 104 -10.58 8.42 -8.78
CA ARG A 104 -11.30 8.96 -7.63
C ARG A 104 -10.50 8.84 -6.33
N THR A 105 -9.86 7.70 -6.09
CA THR A 105 -8.99 7.50 -4.91
C THR A 105 -7.83 8.49 -4.92
N ILE A 106 -7.17 8.64 -6.05
CA ILE A 106 -5.99 9.52 -6.19
C ILE A 106 -6.36 10.98 -6.02
N ALA A 107 -7.47 11.44 -6.62
CA ALA A 107 -7.89 12.84 -6.49
C ALA A 107 -8.05 13.25 -5.02
N LYS A 108 -8.69 12.40 -4.21
CA LYS A 108 -8.90 12.66 -2.79
C LYS A 108 -7.58 12.62 -2.00
N ASP A 109 -6.75 11.62 -2.26
CA ASP A 109 -5.43 11.47 -1.63
C ASP A 109 -4.51 12.66 -1.92
N VAL A 110 -4.44 13.08 -3.18
CA VAL A 110 -3.64 14.22 -3.64
C VAL A 110 -4.08 15.52 -2.97
N ALA A 111 -5.40 15.75 -2.86
CA ALA A 111 -5.92 16.94 -2.20
C ALA A 111 -5.56 16.96 -0.71
N ALA A 112 -5.79 15.86 0.00
CA ALA A 112 -5.48 15.76 1.43
C ALA A 112 -3.97 15.89 1.71
N TYR A 113 -3.11 15.30 0.87
CA TYR A 113 -1.67 15.31 1.04
C TYR A 113 -1.03 16.69 0.77
N SER A 114 -1.64 17.49 -0.11
CA SER A 114 -0.99 18.69 -0.66
C SER A 114 -1.38 19.99 0.07
N THR A 115 -2.30 19.95 1.03
CA THR A 115 -2.88 21.14 1.68
C THR A 115 -1.86 22.03 2.40
N GLU A 116 -0.76 21.48 2.89
CA GLU A 116 0.24 22.25 3.65
C GLU A 116 1.18 23.09 2.78
N TYR A 117 1.17 22.85 1.47
CA TYR A 117 2.03 23.53 0.53
C TYR A 117 1.29 24.68 -0.14
N GLY A 118 2.00 25.74 -0.51
CA GLY A 118 1.45 26.90 -1.23
C GLY A 118 2.26 27.25 -2.47
N GLY A 119 1.62 27.98 -3.39
CA GLY A 119 2.23 28.45 -4.64
C GLY A 119 2.83 27.31 -5.48
N LEU A 120 4.00 27.55 -6.09
CA LEU A 120 4.67 26.55 -6.96
C LEU A 120 4.94 25.21 -6.25
N ASN A 121 5.23 25.24 -4.94
CA ASN A 121 5.50 24.01 -4.19
C ASN A 121 4.25 23.14 -4.06
N MET A 122 3.05 23.73 -4.00
CA MET A 122 1.81 22.98 -3.99
C MET A 122 1.63 22.16 -5.27
N PHE A 123 1.83 22.78 -6.44
CA PHE A 123 1.76 22.05 -7.70
C PHE A 123 2.81 20.95 -7.82
N ARG A 124 4.05 21.20 -7.37
CA ARG A 124 5.10 20.17 -7.34
C ARG A 124 4.70 18.99 -6.44
N CYS A 125 4.14 19.25 -5.28
CA CYS A 125 3.66 18.21 -4.36
C CYS A 125 2.50 17.41 -4.97
N VAL A 126 1.54 18.08 -5.62
CA VAL A 126 0.44 17.41 -6.34
C VAL A 126 0.99 16.47 -7.41
N ILE A 127 1.90 16.92 -8.26
CA ILE A 127 2.50 16.11 -9.33
C ILE A 127 3.27 14.92 -8.77
N LEU A 128 4.12 15.15 -7.77
CA LEU A 128 4.88 14.10 -7.11
C LEU A 128 3.96 13.05 -6.47
N ARG A 129 2.85 13.50 -5.85
CA ARG A 129 1.89 12.59 -5.24
C ARG A 129 1.15 11.77 -6.31
N ILE A 130 0.70 12.37 -7.41
CA ILE A 130 0.10 11.63 -8.54
C ILE A 130 1.06 10.55 -9.05
N TYR A 131 2.33 10.89 -9.29
CA TYR A 131 3.31 9.91 -9.79
C TYR A 131 3.64 8.81 -8.78
N SER A 132 3.47 9.04 -7.48
CA SER A 132 3.60 7.99 -6.47
C SER A 132 2.52 6.91 -6.56
N TRP A 133 1.46 7.13 -7.35
CA TRP A 133 0.40 6.16 -7.66
C TRP A 133 0.54 5.55 -9.07
N SER A 134 1.69 5.71 -9.73
CA SER A 134 1.88 5.31 -11.13
C SER A 134 1.56 3.84 -11.41
N GLU A 135 2.01 2.89 -10.57
CA GLU A 135 1.67 1.47 -10.73
C GLU A 135 0.17 1.20 -10.55
N PHE A 136 -0.46 1.86 -9.58
CA PHE A 136 -1.89 1.76 -9.36
C PHE A 136 -2.70 2.26 -10.56
N LEU A 137 -2.18 3.24 -11.30
CA LEU A 137 -2.79 3.81 -12.50
C LEU A 137 -2.54 3.05 -13.80
N LYS A 138 -1.74 1.98 -13.79
CA LYS A 138 -1.55 1.15 -14.98
C LYS A 138 -2.76 0.23 -15.19
N PRO A 139 -3.16 -0.03 -16.44
CA PRO A 139 -4.10 -1.11 -16.75
C PRO A 139 -3.50 -2.45 -16.33
N SER A 140 -4.22 -3.26 -15.54
CA SER A 140 -3.78 -4.57 -15.06
C SER A 140 -3.73 -5.60 -16.20
N ARG A 141 -2.71 -5.55 -17.06
CA ARG A 141 -2.64 -6.42 -18.25
C ARG A 141 -2.10 -7.83 -17.98
N SER A 142 -1.34 -8.03 -16.90
CA SER A 142 -0.71 -9.33 -16.59
C SER A 142 -1.09 -9.94 -15.24
N GLY A 143 -1.69 -9.16 -14.32
CA GLY A 143 -1.93 -9.60 -12.94
C GLY A 143 -0.65 -9.71 -12.11
N LEU A 144 -0.82 -10.17 -10.86
CA LEU A 144 0.29 -10.52 -9.96
C LEU A 144 0.90 -11.88 -10.33
N GLY A 145 0.10 -12.78 -10.91
CA GLY A 145 0.47 -14.17 -11.03
C GLY A 145 0.36 -14.89 -9.69
N PHE A 146 0.22 -16.21 -9.73
CA PHE A 146 -0.27 -16.97 -8.58
C PHE A 146 0.62 -16.90 -7.33
N ARG A 147 1.96 -16.89 -7.49
CA ARG A 147 2.90 -16.83 -6.35
C ARG A 147 2.88 -15.49 -5.63
N GLU A 148 2.88 -14.39 -6.40
CA GLU A 148 2.82 -13.04 -5.85
C GLU A 148 1.43 -12.78 -5.23
N LEU A 149 0.36 -13.32 -5.83
CA LEU A 149 -1.00 -13.29 -5.29
C LEU A 149 -1.09 -13.91 -3.89
N ILE A 150 -0.64 -15.16 -3.71
CA ILE A 150 -0.74 -15.84 -2.41
C ILE A 150 0.23 -15.21 -1.38
N GLY A 151 1.38 -14.70 -1.82
CA GLY A 151 2.29 -13.95 -0.97
C GLY A 151 1.62 -12.72 -0.41
N PHE A 152 1.06 -11.88 -1.30
CA PHE A 152 0.35 -10.67 -0.90
C PHE A 152 -0.88 -10.95 -0.04
N TRP A 153 -1.67 -11.97 -0.37
CA TRP A 153 -2.80 -12.40 0.46
C TRP A 153 -2.34 -12.81 1.87
N GLY A 154 -1.25 -13.59 1.98
CA GLY A 154 -0.73 -14.04 3.27
C GLY A 154 -0.16 -12.91 4.11
N GLU A 155 0.59 -11.98 3.49
CA GLU A 155 1.05 -10.75 4.14
C GLU A 155 -0.14 -9.94 4.69
N LEU A 156 -1.17 -9.70 3.88
CA LEU A 156 -2.37 -8.95 4.29
C LEU A 156 -3.16 -9.65 5.41
N PHE A 157 -3.31 -10.97 5.32
CA PHE A 157 -4.00 -11.75 6.35
C PHE A 157 -3.26 -11.63 7.68
N ILE A 158 -1.94 -11.83 7.67
CA ILE A 158 -1.13 -11.77 8.89
C ILE A 158 -1.06 -10.34 9.44
N PHE A 159 -0.92 -9.34 8.55
CA PHE A 159 -1.04 -7.93 8.88
C PHE A 159 -2.31 -7.66 9.69
N HIS A 160 -3.47 -8.07 9.17
CA HIS A 160 -4.75 -7.79 9.81
C HIS A 160 -4.96 -8.61 11.10
N GLU A 161 -4.81 -9.94 11.02
CA GLU A 161 -5.21 -10.85 12.10
C GLU A 161 -4.23 -10.86 13.27
N TYR A 162 -2.93 -10.73 13.02
CA TYR A 162 -1.91 -10.89 14.05
C TYR A 162 -1.19 -9.59 14.43
N PHE A 163 -1.03 -8.64 13.52
CA PHE A 163 -0.36 -7.37 13.85
C PHE A 163 -1.36 -6.27 14.19
N ALA A 164 -2.19 -5.85 13.24
CA ALA A 164 -3.09 -4.70 13.39
C ALA A 164 -4.07 -4.83 14.57
N LYS A 165 -4.61 -6.03 14.81
CA LYS A 165 -5.50 -6.31 15.95
C LYS A 165 -4.80 -6.30 17.32
N ASN A 166 -3.50 -6.64 17.38
CA ASN A 166 -2.79 -6.81 18.64
C ASN A 166 -1.94 -5.59 19.03
N CYS A 167 -1.17 -5.01 18.10
CA CYS A 167 -0.31 -3.85 18.38
C CYS A 167 -0.89 -2.50 17.89
N GLY A 168 -2.10 -2.53 17.32
CA GLY A 168 -2.80 -1.38 16.77
C GLY A 168 -2.46 -1.14 15.29
N PHE A 169 -3.47 -0.76 14.50
CA PHE A 169 -3.37 -0.64 13.04
C PHE A 169 -2.22 0.27 12.60
N GLN A 170 -2.07 1.44 13.23
CA GLN A 170 -1.03 2.40 12.84
C GLN A 170 0.39 1.88 13.09
N ASN A 171 0.62 1.17 14.20
CA ASN A 171 1.93 0.58 14.49
C ASN A 171 2.22 -0.58 13.54
N ALA A 172 1.24 -1.44 13.30
CA ALA A 172 1.35 -2.51 12.31
C ALA A 172 1.65 -1.96 10.90
N LEU A 173 1.00 -0.87 10.50
CA LEU A 173 1.18 -0.27 9.17
C LEU A 173 2.58 0.32 8.98
N LYS A 174 3.16 0.89 10.04
CA LYS A 174 4.55 1.37 10.04
C LYS A 174 5.54 0.21 9.93
N ALA A 175 5.29 -0.88 10.66
CA ALA A 175 6.15 -2.06 10.66
C ALA A 175 6.07 -2.87 9.36
N TRP A 176 4.94 -2.85 8.67
CA TRP A 176 4.73 -3.61 7.43
C TRP A 176 5.41 -2.93 6.25
N ILE A 177 6.46 -3.57 5.73
CA ILE A 177 7.32 -3.08 4.65
C ILE A 177 7.40 -4.04 3.45
N GLY A 178 6.79 -5.23 3.56
CA GLY A 178 6.71 -6.26 2.50
C GLY A 178 6.07 -5.79 1.18
N PRO A 179 5.02 -4.95 1.17
CA PRO A 179 4.44 -4.41 -0.06
C PRO A 179 5.43 -3.59 -0.89
N GLU A 180 6.46 -3.01 -0.25
CA GLU A 180 7.49 -2.18 -0.86
C GLU A 180 8.70 -2.99 -1.36
N ASN A 181 8.58 -4.33 -1.41
CA ASN A 181 9.64 -5.26 -1.82
C ASN A 181 10.96 -5.09 -1.03
N LYS A 182 10.86 -4.86 0.28
CA LYS A 182 12.01 -4.75 1.19
C LYS A 182 12.59 -6.12 1.55
N LYS A 183 13.65 -6.09 2.37
CA LYS A 183 14.40 -7.29 2.78
C LYS A 183 13.54 -8.27 3.59
N GLN A 184 12.73 -7.77 4.51
CA GLN A 184 11.75 -8.54 5.30
C GLN A 184 10.36 -7.97 5.07
N ASP A 185 9.33 -8.70 5.49
CA ASP A 185 7.94 -8.26 5.36
C ASP A 185 7.51 -7.32 6.49
N PHE A 186 7.94 -7.59 7.72
CA PHE A 186 7.63 -6.76 8.89
C PHE A 186 8.89 -6.45 9.69
N THR A 187 9.01 -5.23 10.17
CA THR A 187 10.12 -4.80 11.04
C THR A 187 9.59 -3.88 12.13
N PHE A 188 9.67 -4.38 13.37
CA PHE A 188 9.52 -3.63 14.61
C PHE A 188 10.92 -3.29 15.16
N ASP A 189 11.00 -2.58 16.28
CA ASP A 189 12.27 -2.07 16.82
C ASP A 189 13.36 -3.17 16.97
N ASP A 190 13.12 -4.20 17.78
CA ASP A 190 14.10 -5.29 18.00
C ASP A 190 13.76 -6.61 17.28
N VAL A 191 12.69 -6.64 16.47
CA VAL A 191 12.26 -7.88 15.80
C VAL A 191 11.72 -7.65 14.39
N SER A 192 12.09 -8.55 13.48
CA SER A 192 11.56 -8.62 12.12
C SER A 192 10.96 -9.98 11.81
N PHE A 193 10.06 -10.00 10.82
CA PHE A 193 9.38 -11.20 10.35
C PHE A 193 9.44 -11.30 8.82
N GLU A 194 9.75 -12.49 8.32
CA GLU A 194 9.65 -12.88 6.91
C GLU A 194 8.50 -13.90 6.76
N ILE A 195 7.59 -13.70 5.82
CA ILE A 195 6.42 -14.54 5.62
C ILE A 195 6.58 -15.36 4.35
N LYS A 196 6.41 -16.68 4.48
CA LYS A 196 6.39 -17.62 3.35
C LYS A 196 5.04 -18.30 3.25
N THR A 197 4.21 -17.80 2.34
CA THR A 197 2.89 -18.37 2.06
C THR A 197 2.97 -19.50 1.03
N SER A 198 2.32 -20.63 1.32
CA SER A 198 2.22 -21.81 0.46
C SER A 198 0.81 -22.40 0.46
N ILE A 199 0.44 -23.12 -0.61
CA ILE A 199 -0.87 -23.76 -0.73
C ILE A 199 -0.84 -25.25 -0.36
N VAL A 200 -1.96 -25.82 0.07
CA VAL A 200 -2.12 -27.28 0.16
C VAL A 200 -1.81 -27.94 -1.17
N GLY A 201 -1.03 -29.03 -1.13
CA GLY A 201 -0.55 -29.73 -2.33
C GLY A 201 0.84 -29.29 -2.78
N ASP A 202 1.34 -28.12 -2.37
CA ASP A 202 2.76 -27.78 -2.53
C ASP A 202 3.62 -28.62 -1.56
N ASP A 203 4.87 -28.90 -1.95
CA ASP A 203 5.86 -29.41 -1.01
C ASP A 203 6.01 -28.44 0.18
N ASN A 204 6.35 -28.95 1.37
CA ASN A 204 6.60 -28.15 2.57
C ASN A 204 7.95 -27.38 2.49
N ASN A 205 8.29 -26.91 1.31
CA ASN A 205 9.56 -26.31 0.95
C ASN A 205 9.47 -24.78 1.04
N LEU A 206 10.39 -24.18 1.81
CA LEU A 206 10.47 -22.73 1.96
C LEU A 206 11.38 -22.15 0.89
N LYS A 207 10.80 -21.45 -0.08
CA LYS A 207 11.56 -20.76 -1.14
C LYS A 207 12.06 -19.42 -0.65
N ILE A 208 13.37 -19.23 -0.68
CA ILE A 208 14.05 -17.97 -0.38
C ILE A 208 14.51 -17.37 -1.72
N SER A 209 13.97 -16.22 -2.09
CA SER A 209 14.14 -15.60 -3.41
C SER A 209 15.22 -14.51 -3.45
N SER A 210 15.79 -14.18 -2.30
CA SER A 210 16.92 -13.26 -2.22
C SER A 210 17.77 -13.55 -0.99
N ILE A 211 19.06 -13.25 -1.09
CA ILE A 211 20.05 -13.48 -0.05
C ILE A 211 19.82 -12.57 1.17
N GLU A 212 19.11 -11.46 0.98
CA GLU A 212 18.80 -10.49 2.03
C GLU A 212 17.61 -10.91 2.92
N GLN A 213 16.76 -11.85 2.48
CA GLN A 213 15.51 -12.17 3.18
C GLN A 213 15.72 -12.73 4.58
N LEU A 214 16.76 -13.55 4.76
CA LEU A 214 17.11 -14.14 6.06
C LEU A 214 18.29 -13.42 6.73
N GLN A 215 18.67 -12.24 6.23
CA GLN A 215 19.66 -11.37 6.87
C GLN A 215 19.03 -10.71 8.10
N LYS A 216 19.61 -10.92 9.28
CA LYS A 216 19.17 -10.22 10.50
C LYS A 216 19.52 -8.74 10.40
N ILE A 217 18.50 -7.88 10.31
CA ILE A 217 18.66 -6.41 10.41
C ILE A 217 18.25 -5.86 11.79
N THR A 218 17.56 -6.70 12.57
CA THR A 218 17.14 -6.47 13.95
C THR A 218 17.78 -7.52 14.86
N SER A 219 17.64 -7.34 16.18
CA SER A 219 18.14 -8.30 17.18
C SER A 219 17.58 -9.71 16.97
N ASN A 220 16.28 -9.80 16.63
CA ASN A 220 15.60 -11.07 16.37
C ASN A 220 14.98 -11.08 14.97
N LEU A 221 15.00 -12.23 14.30
CA LEU A 221 14.33 -12.46 13.03
C LEU A 221 13.56 -13.78 13.11
N TYR A 222 12.30 -13.75 12.70
CA TYR A 222 11.44 -14.92 12.64
C TYR A 222 10.96 -15.17 11.20
N LEU A 223 10.83 -16.43 10.82
CA LEU A 223 10.18 -16.84 9.57
C LEU A 223 8.83 -17.46 9.89
N ILE A 224 7.77 -16.92 9.29
CA ILE A 224 6.42 -17.44 9.39
C ILE A 224 6.12 -18.27 8.14
N ALA A 225 6.07 -19.59 8.29
CA ALA A 225 5.60 -20.50 7.25
C ALA A 225 4.08 -20.59 7.33
N PHE A 226 3.41 -19.93 6.38
CA PHE A 226 1.97 -19.80 6.38
C PHE A 226 1.34 -20.68 5.30
N ARG A 227 0.48 -21.61 5.72
CA ARG A 227 -0.16 -22.57 4.83
C ARG A 227 -1.63 -22.25 4.66
N ILE A 228 -2.02 -22.10 3.40
CA ILE A 228 -3.36 -21.71 2.99
C ILE A 228 -3.98 -22.77 2.07
N ASN A 229 -5.28 -22.70 1.88
CA ASN A 229 -5.96 -23.43 0.81
C ASN A 229 -6.84 -22.49 0.01
N GLU A 230 -6.96 -22.74 -1.29
CA GLU A 230 -7.97 -22.06 -2.09
C GLU A 230 -9.35 -22.58 -1.68
N ASN A 231 -10.29 -21.65 -1.50
CA ASN A 231 -11.62 -21.97 -1.04
C ASN A 231 -12.65 -21.26 -1.93
N PHE A 232 -13.55 -22.05 -2.54
CA PHE A 232 -14.60 -21.57 -3.41
C PHE A 232 -15.93 -21.28 -2.67
N GLU A 233 -15.99 -21.57 -1.37
CA GLU A 233 -17.15 -21.34 -0.50
C GLU A 233 -17.08 -20.00 0.26
N TYR A 234 -18.16 -19.65 0.95
CA TYR A 234 -18.34 -18.36 1.63
C TYR A 234 -17.38 -18.09 2.81
N SER A 235 -16.70 -19.11 3.33
CA SER A 235 -15.78 -18.97 4.47
C SER A 235 -14.40 -18.42 4.10
N GLY A 236 -14.03 -18.47 2.82
CA GLY A 236 -12.76 -17.91 2.34
C GLY A 236 -12.77 -16.39 2.26
N LEU A 237 -11.59 -15.79 2.47
CA LEU A 237 -11.34 -14.37 2.31
C LEU A 237 -10.57 -14.11 1.02
N SER A 238 -10.97 -13.09 0.29
CA SER A 238 -10.23 -12.54 -0.83
C SER A 238 -9.34 -11.37 -0.40
N ILE A 239 -8.49 -10.86 -1.30
CA ILE A 239 -7.74 -9.63 -1.03
C ILE A 239 -8.71 -8.47 -0.79
N THR A 240 -9.79 -8.39 -1.57
CA THR A 240 -10.82 -7.36 -1.36
C THR A 240 -11.45 -7.48 0.04
N ASP A 241 -11.79 -8.70 0.47
CA ASP A 241 -12.36 -8.91 1.82
C ASP A 241 -11.37 -8.51 2.93
N LEU A 242 -10.07 -8.79 2.75
CA LEU A 242 -9.02 -8.40 3.70
C LEU A 242 -8.81 -6.88 3.75
N VAL A 243 -8.83 -6.22 2.60
CA VAL A 243 -8.76 -4.75 2.51
C VAL A 243 -9.98 -4.13 3.18
N ASP A 244 -11.18 -4.64 2.95
CA ASP A 244 -12.42 -4.15 3.57
C ASP A 244 -12.40 -4.33 5.09
N LYS A 245 -11.88 -5.46 5.58
CA LYS A 245 -11.64 -5.69 7.01
C LYS A 245 -10.65 -4.68 7.59
N CYS A 246 -9.55 -4.40 6.90
CA CYS A 246 -8.58 -3.38 7.31
C CYS A 246 -9.22 -1.99 7.36
N VAL A 247 -9.94 -1.58 6.32
CA VAL A 247 -10.66 -0.30 6.26
C VAL A 247 -11.69 -0.19 7.39
N SER A 248 -12.39 -1.29 7.70
CA SER A 248 -13.32 -1.35 8.82
C SER A 248 -12.62 -1.19 10.17
N LEU A 249 -11.46 -1.83 10.35
CA LEU A 249 -10.64 -1.74 11.57
C LEU A 249 -10.07 -0.33 11.79
N ILE A 250 -9.73 0.39 10.71
CA ILE A 250 -9.28 1.79 10.77
C ILE A 250 -10.43 2.73 11.22
N GLY A 251 -11.69 2.38 10.96
CA GLY A 251 -12.86 3.18 11.36
C GLY A 251 -12.95 4.48 10.58
N ASN A 252 -13.00 5.63 11.26
CA ASN A 252 -13.19 6.94 10.63
C ASN A 252 -11.88 7.69 10.36
N ASN A 253 -10.71 7.08 10.57
CA ASN A 253 -9.41 7.74 10.37
C ASN A 253 -8.96 7.66 8.91
N GLU A 254 -9.20 8.73 8.17
CA GLU A 254 -9.01 8.73 6.71
C GLU A 254 -7.60 8.93 6.25
N ALA A 255 -6.82 9.69 7.01
CA ALA A 255 -5.39 9.77 6.75
C ALA A 255 -4.78 8.37 6.82
N LEU A 256 -5.17 7.58 7.81
CA LEU A 256 -4.70 6.21 7.96
C LEU A 256 -5.25 5.27 6.86
N LYS A 257 -6.48 5.47 6.38
CA LYS A 257 -7.01 4.74 5.21
C LYS A 257 -6.23 5.06 3.94
N SER A 258 -5.97 6.34 3.68
CA SER A 258 -5.16 6.78 2.53
C SER A 258 -3.73 6.25 2.62
N GLU A 259 -3.11 6.28 3.81
CA GLU A 259 -1.78 5.69 4.03
C GLU A 259 -1.78 4.18 3.75
N PHE A 260 -2.78 3.44 4.25
CA PHE A 260 -2.93 2.02 3.98
C PHE A 260 -3.15 1.70 2.50
N GLN A 261 -4.09 2.40 1.86
CA GLN A 261 -4.38 2.24 0.43
C GLN A 261 -3.14 2.53 -0.42
N HIS A 262 -2.39 3.58 -0.08
CA HIS A 262 -1.14 3.92 -0.77
C HIS A 262 -0.10 2.81 -0.59
N LYS A 263 0.06 2.29 0.63
CA LYS A 263 0.99 1.20 0.94
C LYS A 263 0.71 -0.09 0.17
N ILE A 264 -0.55 -0.42 -0.09
CA ILE A 264 -0.90 -1.61 -0.88
C ILE A 264 -1.04 -1.35 -2.39
N SER A 265 -0.96 -0.09 -2.82
CA SER A 265 -1.39 0.35 -4.14
C SER A 265 -0.68 -0.34 -5.30
N GLU A 266 0.61 -0.67 -5.16
CA GLU A 266 1.40 -1.36 -6.18
C GLU A 266 0.87 -2.78 -6.43
N LYS A 267 0.83 -3.62 -5.39
CA LYS A 267 0.35 -5.01 -5.49
C LYS A 267 -1.16 -5.06 -5.80
N TYR A 268 -1.96 -4.26 -5.10
CA TYR A 268 -3.41 -4.22 -5.31
C TYR A 268 -3.78 -3.69 -6.70
N GLY A 269 -3.09 -2.66 -7.17
CA GLY A 269 -3.33 -2.03 -8.47
C GLY A 269 -2.91 -2.88 -9.66
N LYS A 270 -1.90 -3.75 -9.50
CA LYS A 270 -1.41 -4.69 -10.51
C LYS A 270 -2.29 -5.94 -10.63
N ALA A 271 -2.98 -6.34 -9.55
CA ALA A 271 -3.88 -7.49 -9.56
C ALA A 271 -5.05 -7.30 -10.53
N THR A 272 -5.51 -8.40 -11.13
CA THR A 272 -6.76 -8.44 -11.91
C THR A 272 -7.99 -8.59 -11.02
N ASP A 273 -9.17 -8.25 -11.52
CA ASP A 273 -10.44 -8.45 -10.80
C ASP A 273 -10.65 -9.91 -10.37
N VAL A 274 -10.20 -10.86 -11.18
CA VAL A 274 -10.29 -12.29 -10.88
C VAL A 274 -9.37 -12.64 -9.71
N GLU A 275 -8.14 -12.12 -9.69
CA GLU A 275 -7.18 -12.32 -8.60
C GLU A 275 -7.66 -11.66 -7.31
N LEU A 276 -8.18 -10.44 -7.37
CA LEU A 276 -8.69 -9.69 -6.21
C LEU A 276 -9.87 -10.38 -5.53
N LYS A 277 -10.71 -11.09 -6.30
CA LYS A 277 -11.90 -11.83 -5.82
C LYS A 277 -11.59 -13.28 -5.47
N ARG A 278 -10.39 -13.79 -5.78
CA ARG A 278 -10.00 -15.17 -5.47
C ARG A 278 -9.89 -15.34 -3.96
N LYS A 279 -10.43 -16.43 -3.44
CA LYS A 279 -10.60 -16.66 -2.00
C LYS A 279 -9.70 -17.76 -1.48
N PHE A 280 -9.15 -17.52 -0.30
CA PHE A 280 -8.31 -18.47 0.42
C PHE A 280 -8.74 -18.56 1.88
N ILE A 281 -8.41 -19.67 2.52
CA ILE A 281 -8.52 -19.88 3.96
C ILE A 281 -7.14 -20.15 4.55
N ASP A 282 -6.91 -19.68 5.76
CA ASP A 282 -5.80 -20.12 6.58
C ASP A 282 -6.01 -21.56 7.04
N LEU A 283 -4.93 -22.33 7.13
CA LEU A 283 -4.98 -23.69 7.67
C LEU A 283 -4.01 -23.86 8.82
N HIS A 284 -2.76 -23.45 8.61
CA HIS A 284 -1.71 -23.66 9.58
C HIS A 284 -0.64 -22.59 9.44
N MET A 285 -0.05 -22.21 10.58
CA MET A 285 1.03 -21.25 10.65
C MET A 285 2.08 -21.79 11.61
N ILE A 286 3.32 -21.89 11.12
CA ILE A 286 4.48 -22.24 11.96
C ILE A 286 5.40 -21.03 12.00
N THR A 287 5.90 -20.71 13.18
CA THR A 287 6.90 -19.65 13.35
C THR A 287 8.23 -20.29 13.72
N TYR A 288 9.26 -19.97 12.95
CA TYR A 288 10.64 -20.40 13.18
C TYR A 288 11.48 -19.23 13.64
N GLU A 289 12.30 -19.43 14.68
CA GLU A 289 13.34 -18.48 15.04
C GLU A 289 14.54 -18.66 14.13
N ILE A 290 14.99 -17.58 13.48
CA ILE A 290 16.19 -17.62 12.66
C ILE A 290 17.41 -17.47 13.59
N SER A 291 17.80 -18.55 14.26
CA SER A 291 19.00 -18.63 15.09
C SER A 291 20.29 -18.61 14.23
N GLU A 292 21.46 -18.68 14.89
CA GLU A 292 22.76 -18.68 14.17
C GLU A 292 23.02 -19.97 13.39
N ASP A 293 22.45 -21.09 13.83
CA ASP A 293 22.51 -22.39 13.19
C ASP A 293 21.39 -22.63 12.16
N PHE A 294 20.41 -21.72 12.05
CA PHE A 294 19.34 -21.82 11.06
C PHE A 294 19.93 -21.87 9.63
N PRO A 295 19.46 -22.79 8.76
CA PRO A 295 19.99 -22.92 7.40
C PRO A 295 19.67 -21.67 6.57
N ARG A 296 20.67 -20.81 6.36
CA ARG A 296 20.51 -19.57 5.57
C ARG A 296 21.75 -19.24 4.74
N ILE A 297 21.51 -18.63 3.60
CA ILE A 297 22.54 -17.94 2.82
C ILE A 297 22.21 -16.45 2.91
N VAL A 298 23.16 -15.68 3.46
CA VAL A 298 23.11 -14.23 3.70
C VAL A 298 24.38 -13.59 3.14
N PRO A 299 24.44 -12.27 2.90
CA PRO A 299 25.61 -11.64 2.30
C PRO A 299 26.92 -11.96 3.06
N GLU A 300 26.85 -12.08 4.38
CA GLU A 300 27.98 -12.34 5.27
C GLU A 300 28.56 -13.76 5.13
N ASN A 301 27.77 -14.74 4.68
CA ASN A 301 28.19 -16.12 4.48
C ASN A 301 28.09 -16.57 3.01
N SER A 302 27.93 -15.60 2.10
CA SER A 302 27.87 -15.84 0.66
C SER A 302 29.15 -16.55 0.18
N PRO A 303 29.04 -17.56 -0.71
CA PRO A 303 30.21 -18.31 -1.15
C PRO A 303 31.22 -17.46 -1.95
N HIS A 304 30.80 -16.29 -2.46
CA HIS A 304 31.70 -15.32 -3.07
C HIS A 304 31.07 -13.91 -3.11
N GLU A 305 31.85 -12.86 -2.84
CA GLU A 305 31.45 -11.43 -2.91
C GLU A 305 30.88 -10.95 -4.27
N LYS A 306 31.07 -11.70 -5.36
CA LYS A 306 30.60 -11.33 -6.71
C LYS A 306 29.25 -11.95 -7.06
N ILE A 307 28.68 -12.73 -6.16
CA ILE A 307 27.35 -13.31 -6.34
C ILE A 307 26.32 -12.24 -5.96
N LEU A 308 25.58 -11.76 -6.96
CA LEU A 308 24.59 -10.70 -6.79
C LEU A 308 23.18 -11.22 -6.49
N LYS A 309 22.90 -12.49 -6.81
CA LYS A 309 21.57 -13.08 -6.63
C LYS A 309 21.69 -14.56 -6.29
N VAL A 310 20.99 -14.97 -5.24
CA VAL A 310 20.84 -16.37 -4.83
C VAL A 310 19.36 -16.63 -4.63
N ASN A 311 18.87 -17.74 -5.20
CA ASN A 311 17.58 -18.31 -4.83
C ASN A 311 17.85 -19.74 -4.34
N TYR A 312 17.26 -20.13 -3.23
CA TYR A 312 17.41 -21.47 -2.68
C TYR A 312 16.14 -21.90 -1.98
N THR A 313 16.06 -23.19 -1.69
CA THR A 313 14.90 -23.79 -1.04
C THR A 313 15.38 -24.53 0.19
N ILE A 314 14.68 -24.34 1.30
CA ILE A 314 14.90 -25.07 2.54
C ILE A 314 13.81 -26.13 2.67
N ASP A 315 14.19 -27.35 3.01
CA ASP A 315 13.22 -28.41 3.35
C ASP A 315 12.56 -28.07 4.69
N GLY A 316 11.30 -27.61 4.65
CA GLY A 316 10.57 -27.22 5.86
C GLY A 316 10.24 -28.40 6.78
N ASN A 317 10.30 -29.65 6.29
CA ASN A 317 10.14 -30.82 7.16
C ASN A 317 11.34 -31.01 8.10
N SER A 318 12.48 -30.39 7.79
CA SER A 318 13.71 -30.48 8.59
C SER A 318 13.86 -29.35 9.61
N LEU A 319 12.87 -28.46 9.74
CA LEU A 319 12.98 -27.24 10.54
C LEU A 319 12.40 -27.32 11.96
N GLY A 320 11.93 -28.50 12.40
CA GLY A 320 11.23 -28.64 13.69
C GLY A 320 12.01 -28.14 14.91
N ASN A 321 13.35 -28.22 14.91
CA ASN A 321 14.18 -27.74 16.02
C ASN A 321 14.25 -26.20 16.12
N TYR A 322 13.85 -25.47 15.08
CA TYR A 322 13.83 -24.01 15.06
C TYR A 322 12.43 -23.44 15.33
N GLU A 323 11.42 -24.31 15.46
CA GLU A 323 10.05 -23.89 15.74
C GLU A 323 9.96 -23.28 17.14
N THR A 324 9.30 -22.12 17.24
CA THR A 324 9.07 -21.46 18.52
C THR A 324 7.62 -21.64 18.96
N SER A 325 7.42 -21.89 20.25
CA SER A 325 6.10 -21.90 20.86
C SER A 325 5.59 -20.50 21.21
N LYS A 326 6.44 -19.46 21.06
CA LYS A 326 6.06 -18.07 21.33
C LYS A 326 5.04 -17.61 20.29
N THR A 327 3.97 -16.99 20.76
CA THR A 327 3.00 -16.31 19.89
C THR A 327 3.61 -15.04 19.28
N ILE A 328 3.07 -14.57 18.17
CA ILE A 328 3.52 -13.31 17.53
C ILE A 328 3.43 -12.15 18.52
N SER A 329 2.35 -12.07 19.32
CA SER A 329 2.19 -11.02 20.33
C SER A 329 3.29 -11.08 21.40
N GLU A 330 3.60 -12.26 21.94
CA GLU A 330 4.69 -12.43 22.90
C GLU A 330 6.06 -12.05 22.31
N ILE A 331 6.28 -12.34 21.02
CA ILE A 331 7.53 -11.97 20.34
C ILE A 331 7.66 -10.44 20.24
N ILE A 332 6.59 -9.73 19.86
CA ILE A 332 6.59 -8.27 19.74
C ILE A 332 6.75 -7.60 21.12
N GLU A 333 6.04 -8.08 22.14
CA GLU A 333 6.10 -7.53 23.49
C GLU A 333 7.50 -7.71 24.11
N ASN A 334 8.10 -8.89 23.96
CA ASN A 334 9.47 -9.12 24.44
C ASN A 334 10.54 -8.36 23.62
N GLY A 335 10.25 -8.04 22.35
CA GLY A 335 11.08 -7.20 21.49
C GLY A 335 10.87 -5.69 21.68
N THR A 336 10.02 -5.26 22.60
CA THR A 336 9.87 -3.84 23.00
C THR A 336 10.42 -3.59 24.40
N ALA A 337 11.03 -4.60 25.03
CA ALA A 337 11.65 -4.53 26.34
C ALA A 337 13.06 -3.91 26.28
N THR A 338 13.19 -2.71 25.70
CA THR A 338 14.26 -1.78 26.05
C THR A 338 13.76 -0.34 25.98
N SER A 339 12.97 0.05 26.97
CA SER A 339 12.84 1.43 27.38
C SER A 339 14.14 1.92 28.01
N VAL A 340 14.74 2.95 27.42
CA VAL A 340 15.55 3.93 28.16
C VAL A 340 14.97 5.31 27.89
#